data_AF-A0ABD3QMW6-F1
#
_entry.id   AF-A0ABD3QMW6-F1
#
_cell.length_a   1.000
_cell.length_b   1.000
_cell.length_c   1.000
_cell.angle_alpha   90.00
_cell.angle_beta   90.00
_cell.angle_gamma   90.00
#
_symmetry.space_group_name_H-M   'P 1'
#
loop_
_entity.id
_entity.type
_entity.pdbx_description
1 polymer ?
#
loop_
_entity_poly.entity_id
_entity_poly.type
_entity_poly.pdbx_seq_one_letter_code
_entity_poly.pdbx_strand_id
1 'polypeptide(L)'
;MNHAASLPRRLGTTSIKRNSTTQSATHTKLDAFREMVAARKSAKRFEPNSEVPGRIWRDILRMTLTSPSGFNLQPTHILLLRDRSIKSTLSKHAMLGFGNQYRTKDASGIAVFCTDLEPSKRIDRIYDLECSNGMREDGYLAVLRVAATFLTGEATTNNAHLSTLLKQSFTTALSPVQPMPSMENVESWSYKNAGIVAQMYTMAATAHGLSTCMMEGYDSRRVTEILRIPDRYGVPLMVATGYEYGAQPVVHEDISEDDLLDCRKQQNLTPRLEMNELFFGDTFGEPLDLLEGLQNEKNEVA
;
A
#
# COMPACT_ATOMS: atom_id res chain seq x y z
N MET A 1 -20.77 82.66 40.44
CA MET A 1 -20.19 81.36 40.83
C MET A 1 -20.43 80.36 39.70
N ASN A 2 -19.33 79.89 39.09
CA ASN A 2 -19.06 78.62 38.37
C ASN A 2 -19.99 78.16 37.24
N HIS A 3 -19.54 77.67 36.09
CA HIS A 3 -18.31 77.78 35.31
C HIS A 3 -18.78 77.33 33.90
N ALA A 4 -18.67 78.19 32.89
CA ALA A 4 -19.12 77.91 31.53
C ALA A 4 -18.01 77.24 30.72
N ALA A 5 -18.33 76.17 29.99
CA ALA A 5 -17.49 75.66 28.91
C ALA A 5 -18.38 75.07 27.81
N SER A 6 -18.38 75.72 26.64
CA SER A 6 -18.94 75.22 25.39
C SER A 6 -17.80 74.96 24.41
N LEU A 7 -17.71 73.74 23.86
CA LEU A 7 -16.79 73.39 22.77
C LEU A 7 -17.55 72.89 21.53
N PRO A 8 -17.03 73.11 20.31
CA PRO A 8 -17.74 72.92 19.06
C PRO A 8 -17.48 71.55 18.37
N ARG A 9 -18.39 71.22 17.42
CA ARG A 9 -18.27 70.27 16.29
C ARG A 9 -17.01 70.59 15.45
N ARG A 10 -16.31 69.71 14.70
CA ARG A 10 -16.57 68.53 13.83
C ARG A 10 -15.15 68.02 13.45
N LEU A 11 -14.78 66.75 13.17
CA LEU A 11 -15.05 65.89 12.00
C LEU A 11 -14.01 64.74 12.04
N GLY A 12 -14.40 63.53 11.63
CA GLY A 12 -13.49 62.49 11.14
C GLY A 12 -13.14 61.37 12.13
N THR A 13 -13.87 60.25 12.08
CA THR A 13 -13.38 58.97 12.60
C THR A 13 -13.44 57.91 11.51
N THR A 14 -12.23 57.50 11.15
CA THR A 14 -11.80 56.41 10.28
C THR A 14 -12.56 55.12 10.56
N SER A 15 -13.10 54.50 9.50
CA SER A 15 -13.68 53.17 9.53
C SER A 15 -12.59 52.13 9.83
N ILE A 16 -12.52 51.67 11.08
CA ILE A 16 -11.79 50.45 11.44
C ILE A 16 -12.63 49.26 10.91
N LYS A 17 -12.30 48.74 9.73
CA LYS A 17 -12.65 47.37 9.35
C LYS A 17 -11.47 46.48 9.73
N ARG A 18 -11.46 46.01 10.98
CA ARG A 18 -10.89 44.70 11.29
C ARG A 18 -12.02 43.69 11.11
N ASN A 19 -11.82 42.77 10.18
CA ASN A 19 -12.17 41.36 10.36
C ASN A 19 -11.50 40.62 9.20
N SER A 20 -10.23 40.26 9.41
CA SER A 20 -9.58 39.14 8.76
C SER A 20 -10.27 37.88 9.26
N THR A 21 -11.29 37.42 8.54
CA THR A 21 -11.83 36.09 8.76
C THR A 21 -10.86 35.11 8.11
N THR A 22 -9.93 34.57 8.91
CA THR A 22 -9.17 33.38 8.55
C THR A 22 -10.18 32.25 8.42
N GLN A 23 -10.64 31.96 7.21
CA GLN A 23 -11.33 30.72 6.92
C GLN A 23 -10.29 29.59 7.07
N SER A 24 -10.37 28.86 8.17
CA SER A 24 -9.71 27.57 8.30
C SER A 24 -10.25 26.68 7.20
N ALA A 25 -9.42 26.38 6.20
CA ALA A 25 -9.77 25.46 5.14
C ALA A 25 -9.97 24.07 5.76
N THR A 26 -11.18 23.51 5.66
CA THR A 26 -11.43 22.12 6.07
C THR A 26 -10.70 21.19 5.12
N HIS A 27 -9.61 20.59 5.59
CA HIS A 27 -8.86 19.58 4.87
C HIS A 27 -9.76 18.35 4.58
N THR A 28 -10.00 18.05 3.31
CA THR A 28 -10.91 16.98 2.91
C THR A 28 -10.23 15.61 2.95
N LYS A 29 -11.02 14.53 2.82
CA LYS A 29 -10.47 13.17 2.64
C LYS A 29 -9.63 13.06 1.36
N LEU A 30 -9.97 13.82 0.32
CA LEU A 30 -9.27 13.82 -0.95
C LEU A 30 -7.89 14.46 -0.80
N ASP A 31 -7.81 15.59 -0.10
CA ASP A 31 -6.56 16.33 0.13
C ASP A 31 -5.58 15.49 0.94
N ALA A 32 -6.07 14.88 2.03
CA ALA A 32 -5.28 13.96 2.83
C ALA A 32 -4.73 12.78 2.02
N PHE A 33 -5.56 12.21 1.13
CA PHE A 33 -5.10 11.11 0.30
C PHE A 33 -4.05 11.54 -0.73
N ARG A 34 -4.25 12.70 -1.37
CA ARG A 34 -3.29 13.29 -2.31
C ARG A 34 -1.95 13.58 -1.63
N GLU A 35 -1.97 14.15 -0.43
CA GLU A 35 -0.76 14.40 0.38
C GLU A 35 0.00 13.11 0.66
N MET A 36 -0.69 12.05 1.12
CA MET A 36 -0.05 10.75 1.35
C MET A 36 0.58 10.16 0.09
N VAL A 37 -0.12 10.23 -1.06
CA VAL A 37 0.39 9.72 -2.33
C VAL A 37 1.62 10.50 -2.79
N ALA A 38 1.64 11.82 -2.56
CA ALA A 38 2.76 12.69 -2.88
C ALA A 38 3.97 12.44 -1.96
N ALA A 39 3.74 12.27 -0.65
CA ALA A 39 4.77 12.01 0.35
C ALA A 39 5.43 10.63 0.19
N ARG A 40 4.70 9.64 -0.35
CA ARG A 40 5.18 8.26 -0.45
C ARG A 40 6.35 8.12 -1.42
N LYS A 41 7.54 7.84 -0.88
CA LYS A 41 8.76 7.47 -1.60
C LYS A 41 9.49 6.32 -0.90
N SER A 42 10.37 5.64 -1.64
CA SER A 42 11.21 4.58 -1.07
C SER A 42 12.41 5.18 -0.33
N ALA A 43 12.47 4.98 0.99
CA ALA A 43 13.57 5.44 1.81
C ALA A 43 14.89 4.75 1.42
N LYS A 44 15.97 5.52 1.32
CA LYS A 44 17.31 4.98 1.03
C LYS A 44 18.07 4.59 2.30
N ARG A 45 17.83 5.32 3.39
CA ARG A 45 18.46 5.17 4.69
C ARG A 45 17.42 5.46 5.78
N PHE A 46 17.61 4.85 6.95
CA PHE A 46 16.78 5.06 8.12
C PHE A 46 17.64 5.53 9.28
N GLU A 47 17.06 6.30 10.19
CA GLU A 47 17.73 6.74 11.41
C GLU A 47 18.03 5.53 12.32
N PRO A 48 19.32 5.18 12.53
CA PRO A 48 19.67 4.03 13.35
C PRO A 48 19.16 4.19 14.78
N ASN A 49 18.82 3.08 15.42
CA ASN A 49 18.37 3.05 16.82
C ASN A 49 17.05 3.77 17.12
N SER A 50 16.37 4.34 16.11
CA SER A 50 15.07 4.98 16.29
C SER A 50 13.99 3.97 16.66
N GLU A 51 13.17 4.33 17.63
CA GLU A 51 12.06 3.52 18.11
C GLU A 51 10.73 4.08 17.67
N VAL A 52 9.91 3.22 17.05
CA VAL A 52 8.52 3.54 16.74
C VAL A 52 7.63 3.00 17.88
N PRO A 53 6.81 3.85 18.52
CA PRO A 53 5.92 3.45 19.60
C PRO A 53 5.03 2.26 19.23
N GLY A 54 4.86 1.31 20.17
CA GLY A 54 4.05 0.11 19.95
C GLY A 54 2.59 0.39 19.53
N ARG A 55 2.02 1.54 19.91
CA ARG A 55 0.68 1.97 19.48
C ARG A 55 0.61 2.23 17.97
N ILE A 56 1.66 2.81 17.39
CA ILE A 56 1.75 3.12 15.96
C ILE A 56 1.83 1.81 15.17
N TRP A 57 2.68 0.87 15.59
CA TRP A 57 2.73 -0.45 14.96
C TRP A 57 1.38 -1.17 14.98
N ARG A 58 0.68 -1.16 16.13
CA ARG A 58 -0.64 -1.80 16.24
C ARG A 58 -1.66 -1.14 15.30
N ASP A 59 -1.61 0.17 15.17
CA ASP A 59 -2.53 0.91 14.31
C ASP A 59 -2.26 0.66 12.82
N ILE A 60 -0.98 0.68 12.41
CA ILE A 60 -0.55 0.29 11.06
C ILE A 60 -1.04 -1.13 10.73
N LEU A 61 -0.84 -2.09 11.64
CA LEU A 61 -1.27 -3.47 11.42
C LEU A 61 -2.80 -3.62 11.36
N ARG A 62 -3.56 -2.83 12.12
CA ARG A 62 -5.03 -2.82 12.05
C ARG A 62 -5.53 -2.27 10.72
N MET A 63 -4.96 -1.17 10.23
CA MET A 63 -5.28 -0.65 8.90
C MET A 63 -4.87 -1.63 7.80
N THR A 64 -3.73 -2.30 7.95
CA THR A 64 -3.27 -3.33 7.01
C THR A 64 -4.24 -4.51 6.94
N LEU A 65 -4.85 -4.90 8.06
CA LEU A 65 -5.80 -6.01 8.13
C LEU A 65 -7.07 -5.77 7.29
N THR A 66 -7.39 -4.51 6.97
CA THR A 66 -8.58 -4.19 6.15
C THR A 66 -8.35 -4.37 4.65
N SER A 67 -7.15 -4.78 4.22
CA SER A 67 -6.85 -5.06 2.82
C SER A 67 -7.74 -6.17 2.26
N PRO A 68 -8.27 -6.02 1.04
CA PRO A 68 -9.03 -7.09 0.39
C PRO A 68 -8.11 -8.23 -0.03
N SER A 69 -8.69 -9.41 -0.22
CA SER A 69 -8.01 -10.57 -0.81
C SER A 69 -8.99 -11.40 -1.62
N GLY A 70 -8.49 -12.14 -2.61
CA GLY A 70 -9.31 -13.03 -3.43
C GLY A 70 -10.05 -14.04 -2.55
N PHE A 71 -11.37 -14.16 -2.76
CA PHE A 71 -12.28 -14.99 -1.95
C PHE A 71 -12.24 -14.72 -0.44
N ASN A 72 -11.68 -13.59 -0.01
CA ASN A 72 -11.41 -13.27 1.39
C ASN A 72 -10.50 -14.32 2.09
N LEU A 73 -9.68 -15.07 1.35
CA LEU A 73 -8.80 -16.11 1.92
C LEU A 73 -7.63 -15.55 2.74
N GLN A 74 -7.39 -14.24 2.67
CA GLN A 74 -6.39 -13.54 3.48
C GLN A 74 -5.04 -14.27 3.53
N PRO A 75 -4.45 -14.68 2.38
CA PRO A 75 -3.35 -15.64 2.35
C PRO A 75 -2.04 -15.10 2.96
N THR A 76 -1.99 -13.83 3.36
CA THR A 76 -0.78 -13.15 3.81
C THR A 76 -0.67 -13.14 5.33
N HIS A 77 0.46 -13.62 5.84
CA HIS A 77 0.93 -13.40 7.20
C HIS A 77 2.04 -12.34 7.20
N ILE A 78 2.19 -11.62 8.31
CA ILE A 78 3.23 -10.60 8.45
C ILE A 78 4.06 -10.89 9.70
N LEU A 79 5.36 -11.13 9.52
CA LEU A 79 6.32 -11.12 10.63
C LEU A 79 6.88 -9.70 10.77
N LEU A 80 6.55 -9.02 11.86
CA LEU A 80 7.10 -7.69 12.17
C LEU A 80 8.37 -7.82 13.01
N LEU A 81 9.53 -7.81 12.36
CA LEU A 81 10.84 -7.91 12.99
C LEU A 81 11.25 -6.55 13.55
N ARG A 82 11.31 -6.44 14.88
CA ARG A 82 11.81 -5.24 15.59
C ARG A 82 13.11 -5.50 16.35
N ASP A 83 13.42 -6.76 16.61
CA ASP A 83 14.64 -7.16 17.30
C ASP A 83 15.89 -6.81 16.48
N ARG A 84 16.84 -6.11 17.10
CA ARG A 84 18.04 -5.63 16.43
C ARG A 84 18.98 -6.76 16.03
N SER A 85 19.07 -7.81 16.84
CA SER A 85 19.94 -8.95 16.56
C SER A 85 19.44 -9.72 15.34
N ILE A 86 18.13 -9.98 15.25
CA ILE A 86 17.52 -10.66 14.10
C ILE A 86 17.67 -9.81 12.84
N LYS A 87 17.40 -8.50 12.89
CA LYS A 87 17.59 -7.61 11.74
C LYS A 87 19.05 -7.55 11.28
N SER A 88 20.01 -7.56 12.20
CA SER A 88 21.44 -7.57 11.89
C SER A 88 21.85 -8.89 11.21
N THR A 89 21.38 -10.02 11.73
CA THR A 89 21.58 -11.34 11.12
C THR A 89 20.99 -11.39 9.71
N LEU A 90 19.74 -10.95 9.55
CA LEU A 90 19.08 -10.94 8.25
C LEU A 90 19.79 -10.02 7.25
N SER A 91 20.15 -8.81 7.69
CA SER A 91 20.94 -7.85 6.90
C SER A 91 22.24 -8.46 6.40
N LYS A 92 22.99 -9.17 7.26
CA LYS A 92 24.31 -9.69 6.89
C LYS A 92 24.23 -10.94 6.02
N HIS A 93 23.26 -11.80 6.30
CA HIS A 93 23.24 -13.16 5.78
C HIS A 93 22.23 -13.38 4.65
N ALA A 94 21.16 -12.59 4.54
CA ALA A 94 20.13 -12.80 3.53
C ALA A 94 19.99 -11.65 2.53
N MET A 95 20.26 -10.40 2.92
CA MET A 95 20.01 -9.26 2.04
C MET A 95 21.07 -9.10 0.93
N LEU A 96 20.61 -8.91 -0.31
CA LEU A 96 21.45 -8.69 -1.48
C LEU A 96 21.72 -7.20 -1.70
N GLY A 97 22.99 -6.85 -1.82
CA GLY A 97 23.46 -5.49 -2.09
C GLY A 97 23.44 -4.59 -0.85
N PHE A 98 24.46 -3.75 -0.71
CA PHE A 98 24.68 -2.91 0.46
C PHE A 98 23.47 -2.03 0.84
N GLY A 99 22.74 -1.51 -0.16
CA GLY A 99 21.55 -0.69 0.09
C GLY A 99 20.48 -1.42 0.91
N ASN A 100 20.18 -2.67 0.57
CA ASN A 100 19.18 -3.48 1.29
C ASN A 100 19.68 -3.93 2.66
N GLN A 101 20.99 -4.19 2.79
CA GLN A 101 21.62 -4.50 4.07
C GLN A 101 21.44 -3.34 5.05
N TYR A 102 21.84 -2.12 4.65
CA TYR A 102 21.69 -0.93 5.50
C TYR A 102 20.23 -0.64 5.87
N ARG A 103 19.31 -0.69 4.88
CA ARG A 103 17.88 -0.51 5.14
C ARG A 103 17.35 -1.51 6.17
N THR A 104 17.75 -2.77 6.04
CA THR A 104 17.30 -3.85 6.93
C THR A 104 17.84 -3.69 8.35
N LYS A 105 19.12 -3.32 8.47
CA LYS A 105 19.78 -3.11 9.76
C LYS A 105 19.19 -1.92 10.51
N ASP A 106 19.08 -0.78 9.83
CA ASP A 106 18.85 0.53 10.47
C ASP A 106 17.36 0.85 10.66
N ALA A 107 16.45 0.32 9.84
CA ALA A 107 15.01 0.57 9.97
C ALA A 107 14.45 0.17 11.35
N SER A 108 13.47 0.90 11.86
CA SER A 108 12.83 0.60 13.16
C SER A 108 12.10 -0.76 13.17
N GLY A 109 11.58 -1.21 12.04
CA GLY A 109 10.98 -2.53 11.87
C GLY A 109 11.02 -3.02 10.43
N ILE A 110 11.02 -4.34 10.27
CA ILE A 110 10.91 -5.01 8.97
C ILE A 110 9.65 -5.86 8.97
N ALA A 111 8.69 -5.54 8.11
CA ALA A 111 7.53 -6.39 7.85
C ALA A 111 7.88 -7.40 6.76
N VAL A 112 7.94 -8.68 7.12
CA VAL A 112 8.16 -9.80 6.18
C VAL A 112 6.80 -10.36 5.81
N PHE A 113 6.44 -10.29 4.53
CA PHE A 113 5.15 -10.76 4.03
C PHE A 113 5.33 -12.24 3.66
N CYS A 114 4.65 -13.13 4.38
CA CYS A 114 4.69 -14.56 4.20
C CYS A 114 3.36 -15.05 3.63
N THR A 115 3.35 -15.53 2.41
CA THR A 115 2.13 -15.91 1.70
C THR A 115 1.88 -17.40 1.74
N ASP A 116 0.68 -17.78 2.12
CA ASP A 116 0.19 -19.15 2.11
C ASP A 116 0.14 -19.68 0.67
N LEU A 117 0.93 -20.72 0.40
CA LEU A 117 0.93 -21.44 -0.88
C LEU A 117 -0.07 -22.62 -0.87
N GLU A 118 -0.82 -22.77 0.22
CA GLU A 118 -1.95 -23.68 0.34
C GLU A 118 -3.23 -22.96 0.86
N PRO A 119 -3.67 -21.85 0.23
CA PRO A 119 -4.78 -21.03 0.74
C PRO A 119 -6.13 -21.77 0.82
N SER A 120 -6.32 -22.85 0.06
CA SER A 120 -7.54 -23.69 0.12
C SER A 120 -7.79 -24.26 1.51
N LYS A 121 -6.74 -24.52 2.31
CA LYS A 121 -6.87 -24.99 3.69
C LYS A 121 -7.58 -23.98 4.60
N ARG A 122 -7.76 -22.73 4.18
CA ARG A 122 -8.46 -21.70 4.95
C ARG A 122 -9.93 -21.52 4.55
N ILE A 123 -10.38 -22.15 3.47
CA ILE A 123 -11.73 -21.98 2.93
C ILE A 123 -12.80 -22.18 4.01
N ASP A 124 -12.74 -23.29 4.74
CA ASP A 124 -13.75 -23.63 5.75
C ASP A 124 -13.78 -22.59 6.88
N ARG A 125 -12.60 -22.13 7.31
CA ARG A 125 -12.51 -21.10 8.35
C ARG A 125 -13.08 -19.75 7.90
N ILE A 126 -12.80 -19.34 6.66
CA ILE A 126 -13.35 -18.10 6.10
C ILE A 126 -14.86 -18.21 5.93
N TYR A 127 -15.32 -19.36 5.47
CA TYR A 127 -16.73 -19.64 5.32
C TYR A 127 -17.48 -19.50 6.65
N ASP A 128 -16.99 -20.13 7.73
CA ASP A 128 -17.58 -20.01 9.07
C ASP A 128 -17.58 -18.55 9.57
N LEU A 129 -16.50 -17.80 9.29
CA LEU A 129 -16.39 -16.38 9.62
C LEU A 129 -17.41 -15.53 8.85
N GLU A 130 -17.66 -15.83 7.59
CA GLU A 130 -18.63 -15.11 6.77
C GLU A 130 -20.08 -15.45 7.16
N CYS A 131 -20.38 -16.72 7.44
CA CYS A 131 -21.69 -17.13 7.94
C CYS A 131 -22.01 -16.52 9.30
N SER A 132 -21.06 -16.51 10.23
CA SER A 132 -21.25 -15.87 11.55
C SER A 132 -21.43 -14.34 11.46
N ASN A 133 -20.99 -13.71 10.38
CA ASN A 133 -21.24 -12.29 10.08
C ASN A 133 -22.49 -12.07 9.21
N GLY A 134 -23.28 -13.10 8.91
CA GLY A 134 -24.50 -13.00 8.11
C GLY A 134 -24.25 -12.74 6.61
N MET A 135 -23.03 -12.99 6.12
CA MET A 135 -22.64 -12.70 4.74
C MET A 135 -22.92 -13.86 3.77
N ARG A 136 -23.09 -15.10 4.26
CA ARG A 136 -23.24 -16.30 3.43
C ARG A 136 -24.23 -17.30 4.01
N GLU A 137 -24.75 -18.14 3.11
CA GLU A 137 -25.67 -19.26 3.39
C GLU A 137 -24.96 -20.63 3.23
N ASP A 138 -25.55 -21.67 3.82
CA ASP A 138 -25.04 -23.06 3.88
C ASP A 138 -24.64 -23.66 2.53
N GLY A 139 -25.37 -23.35 1.45
CA GLY A 139 -25.11 -23.91 0.12
C GLY A 139 -23.83 -23.39 -0.56
N TYR A 140 -23.27 -22.26 -0.10
CA TYR A 140 -22.18 -21.58 -0.81
C TYR A 140 -20.81 -22.29 -0.65
N LEU A 141 -20.61 -23.09 0.39
CA LEU A 141 -19.31 -23.71 0.67
C LEU A 141 -18.82 -24.61 -0.47
N ALA A 142 -19.71 -25.42 -1.04
CA ALA A 142 -19.37 -26.29 -2.17
C ALA A 142 -18.93 -25.49 -3.40
N VAL A 143 -19.65 -24.39 -3.69
CA VAL A 143 -19.33 -23.49 -4.79
C VAL A 143 -17.99 -22.80 -4.56
N LEU A 144 -17.74 -22.30 -3.34
CA LEU A 144 -16.49 -21.66 -2.96
C LEU A 144 -15.30 -22.60 -3.17
N ARG A 145 -15.39 -23.86 -2.71
CA ARG A 145 -14.30 -24.84 -2.86
C ARG A 145 -13.97 -25.08 -4.32
N VAL A 146 -14.98 -25.27 -5.17
CA VAL A 146 -14.78 -25.47 -6.61
C VAL A 146 -14.17 -24.23 -7.25
N ALA A 147 -14.75 -23.05 -7.02
CA ALA A 147 -14.28 -21.79 -7.60
C ALA A 147 -12.85 -21.44 -7.16
N ALA A 148 -12.54 -21.59 -5.87
CA ALA A 148 -11.22 -21.35 -5.32
C ALA A 148 -10.19 -22.28 -5.96
N THR A 149 -10.47 -23.58 -6.08
CA THR A 149 -9.55 -24.53 -6.73
C THR A 149 -9.21 -24.15 -8.18
N PHE A 150 -10.16 -23.62 -8.97
CA PHE A 150 -9.86 -23.19 -10.34
C PHE A 150 -9.03 -21.90 -10.38
N LEU A 151 -9.25 -20.97 -9.46
CA LEU A 151 -8.65 -19.63 -9.52
C LEU A 151 -7.38 -19.47 -8.68
N THR A 152 -7.21 -20.26 -7.61
CA THR A 152 -5.94 -20.34 -6.86
C THR A 152 -4.95 -21.31 -7.51
N GLY A 153 -5.43 -22.23 -8.36
CA GLY A 153 -4.60 -23.25 -9.00
C GLY A 153 -4.11 -24.37 -8.08
N GLU A 154 -4.57 -24.41 -6.83
CA GLU A 154 -4.27 -25.52 -5.93
C GLU A 154 -4.96 -26.80 -6.37
N ALA A 155 -4.20 -27.89 -6.46
CA ALA A 155 -4.77 -29.19 -6.74
C ALA A 155 -5.15 -29.89 -5.42
N THR A 156 -6.44 -30.08 -5.20
CA THR A 156 -7.02 -30.66 -3.97
C THR A 156 -6.96 -32.20 -3.90
N THR A 157 -6.21 -32.89 -4.77
CA THR A 157 -6.20 -34.37 -4.83
C THR A 157 -4.79 -34.97 -4.88
N ASN A 158 -4.65 -36.23 -4.42
CA ASN A 158 -3.40 -37.01 -4.42
C ASN A 158 -2.79 -37.25 -5.83
N ASN A 159 -3.53 -36.94 -6.90
CA ASN A 159 -3.06 -36.91 -8.30
C ASN A 159 -3.06 -35.47 -8.83
N ALA A 160 -2.55 -34.55 -8.02
CA ALA A 160 -2.58 -33.10 -8.19
C ALA A 160 -2.29 -32.67 -9.64
N HIS A 161 -1.15 -33.10 -10.19
CA HIS A 161 -0.71 -32.76 -11.54
C HIS A 161 -1.65 -33.23 -12.64
N LEU A 162 -2.20 -34.44 -12.56
CA LEU A 162 -3.13 -34.96 -13.58
C LEU A 162 -4.47 -34.20 -13.54
N SER A 163 -4.99 -33.92 -12.34
CA SER A 163 -6.24 -33.19 -12.20
C SER A 163 -6.15 -31.74 -12.68
N THR A 164 -5.01 -31.07 -12.44
CA THR A 164 -4.73 -29.72 -12.92
C THR A 164 -4.61 -29.70 -14.44
N LEU A 165 -3.89 -30.66 -15.04
CA LEU A 165 -3.77 -30.77 -16.49
C LEU A 165 -5.12 -31.01 -17.16
N LEU A 166 -5.93 -31.94 -16.65
CA LEU A 166 -7.28 -32.20 -17.19
C LEU A 166 -8.18 -30.97 -17.13
N LYS A 167 -8.17 -30.26 -16.00
CA LYS A 167 -8.92 -28.99 -15.84
C LYS A 167 -8.45 -27.96 -16.86
N GLN A 168 -7.14 -27.78 -17.02
CA GLN A 168 -6.58 -26.81 -17.96
C GLN A 168 -6.92 -27.14 -19.41
N SER A 169 -6.84 -28.41 -19.81
CA SER A 169 -7.23 -28.85 -21.15
C SER A 169 -8.72 -28.60 -21.39
N PHE A 170 -9.56 -28.90 -20.40
CA PHE A 170 -11.01 -28.68 -20.48
C PHE A 170 -11.37 -27.19 -20.59
N THR A 171 -10.78 -26.33 -19.74
CA THR A 171 -11.02 -24.87 -19.80
C THR A 171 -10.52 -24.27 -21.11
N THR A 172 -9.38 -24.74 -21.63
CA THR A 172 -8.83 -24.26 -22.91
C THR A 172 -9.68 -24.69 -24.11
N ALA A 173 -10.23 -25.91 -24.08
CA ALA A 173 -11.10 -26.39 -25.15
C ALA A 173 -12.43 -25.62 -25.22
N LEU A 174 -12.95 -25.17 -24.07
CA LEU A 174 -14.24 -24.48 -23.97
C LEU A 174 -14.14 -22.95 -24.06
N SER A 175 -12.96 -22.36 -23.81
CA SER A 175 -12.77 -20.90 -23.82
C SER A 175 -13.17 -20.20 -25.12
N PRO A 176 -13.12 -20.81 -26.33
CA PRO A 176 -13.61 -20.16 -27.54
C PRO A 176 -15.14 -20.03 -27.61
N VAL A 177 -15.88 -20.84 -26.84
CA VAL A 177 -17.35 -20.93 -26.93
C VAL A 177 -18.02 -20.32 -25.70
N GLN A 178 -17.36 -20.32 -24.55
CA GLN A 178 -17.87 -19.72 -23.32
C GLN A 178 -16.74 -19.20 -22.42
N PRO A 179 -17.00 -18.21 -21.55
CA PRO A 179 -16.03 -17.75 -20.57
C PRO A 179 -15.59 -18.89 -19.64
N MET A 180 -14.28 -19.09 -19.53
CA MET A 180 -13.69 -20.12 -18.67
C MET A 180 -12.70 -19.50 -17.68
N PRO A 181 -12.62 -20.01 -16.43
CA PRO A 181 -11.59 -19.58 -15.49
C PRO A 181 -10.20 -19.92 -16.03
N SER A 182 -9.32 -18.93 -16.01
CA SER A 182 -7.89 -19.15 -16.23
C SER A 182 -7.29 -19.67 -14.92
N MET A 183 -6.72 -20.87 -14.96
CA MET A 183 -6.00 -21.38 -13.79
C MET A 183 -4.66 -20.67 -13.68
N GLU A 184 -4.43 -20.05 -12.53
CA GLU A 184 -3.18 -19.37 -12.20
C GLU A 184 -2.31 -20.27 -11.32
N ASN A 185 -1.00 -20.04 -11.29
CA ASN A 185 -0.15 -20.67 -10.29
C ASN A 185 -0.49 -20.10 -8.89
N VAL A 186 -0.61 -20.97 -7.88
CA VAL A 186 -0.91 -20.57 -6.49
C VAL A 186 0.08 -19.56 -5.94
N GLU A 187 1.36 -19.67 -6.30
CA GLU A 187 2.39 -18.71 -5.92
C GLU A 187 2.07 -17.32 -6.48
N SER A 188 1.81 -17.22 -7.78
CA SER A 188 1.44 -15.96 -8.43
C SER A 188 0.17 -15.36 -7.84
N TRP A 189 -0.86 -16.19 -7.62
CA TRP A 189 -2.11 -15.75 -7.00
C TRP A 189 -1.86 -15.20 -5.58
N SER A 190 -1.11 -15.93 -4.76
CA SER A 190 -0.82 -15.54 -3.38
C SER A 190 0.09 -14.31 -3.28
N TYR A 191 1.07 -14.17 -4.18
CA TYR A 191 1.99 -13.03 -4.21
C TYR A 191 1.29 -11.73 -4.62
N LYS A 192 0.33 -11.77 -5.57
CA LYS A 192 -0.50 -10.61 -5.89
C LYS A 192 -1.29 -10.10 -4.69
N ASN A 193 -1.88 -11.01 -3.91
CA ASN A 193 -2.56 -10.65 -2.66
C ASN A 193 -1.58 -9.97 -1.68
N ALA A 194 -0.34 -10.46 -1.56
CA ALA A 194 0.67 -9.83 -0.72
C ALA A 194 1.02 -8.41 -1.15
N GLY A 195 1.10 -8.14 -2.46
CA GLY A 195 1.33 -6.79 -2.98
C GLY A 195 0.26 -5.80 -2.55
N ILE A 196 -1.02 -6.21 -2.56
CA ILE A 196 -2.15 -5.39 -2.10
C ILE A 196 -2.02 -5.07 -0.60
N VAL A 197 -1.72 -6.09 0.22
CA VAL A 197 -1.54 -5.94 1.66
C VAL A 197 -0.33 -5.07 1.98
N ALA A 198 0.79 -5.25 1.26
CA ALA A 198 2.00 -4.46 1.42
C ALA A 198 1.80 -2.99 1.06
N GLN A 199 1.05 -2.70 0.00
CA GLN A 199 0.73 -1.32 -0.37
C GLN A 199 -0.13 -0.64 0.71
N MET A 200 -1.12 -1.32 1.29
CA MET A 200 -1.90 -0.79 2.41
C MET A 200 -1.01 -0.52 3.63
N TYR A 201 -0.15 -1.48 3.99
CA TYR A 201 0.83 -1.31 5.08
C TYR A 201 1.74 -0.10 4.85
N THR A 202 2.24 0.08 3.63
CA THR A 202 3.09 1.22 3.27
C THR A 202 2.34 2.55 3.41
N MET A 203 1.12 2.65 2.90
CA MET A 203 0.32 3.89 3.03
C MET A 203 -0.02 4.18 4.50
N ALA A 204 -0.37 3.15 5.27
CA ALA A 204 -0.62 3.27 6.70
C ALA A 204 0.62 3.76 7.47
N ALA A 205 1.81 3.25 7.14
CA ALA A 205 3.05 3.73 7.74
C ALA A 205 3.35 5.19 7.34
N THR A 206 3.14 5.56 6.07
CA THR A 206 3.30 6.94 5.59
C THR A 206 2.34 7.91 6.28
N ALA A 207 1.09 7.49 6.57
CA ALA A 207 0.13 8.29 7.33
C ALA A 207 0.62 8.61 8.76
N HIS A 208 1.47 7.77 9.34
CA HIS A 208 2.09 7.99 10.65
C HIS A 208 3.43 8.76 10.55
N GLY A 209 3.74 9.35 9.40
CA GLY A 209 4.98 10.07 9.15
C GLY A 209 6.22 9.16 9.05
N LEU A 210 6.02 7.85 8.86
CA LEU A 210 7.11 6.90 8.67
C LEU A 210 7.45 6.73 7.20
N SER A 211 8.74 6.57 6.93
CA SER A 211 9.23 6.21 5.61
C SER A 211 9.30 4.69 5.46
N THR A 212 9.14 4.20 4.24
CA THR A 212 9.21 2.77 3.94
C THR A 212 10.08 2.47 2.74
N CYS A 213 10.53 1.22 2.63
CA CYS A 213 11.12 0.71 1.40
C CYS A 213 10.70 -0.75 1.22
N MET A 214 9.92 -1.03 0.18
CA MET A 214 9.65 -2.39 -0.28
C MET A 214 10.91 -2.98 -0.92
N MET A 215 11.22 -4.24 -0.64
CA MET A 215 12.44 -4.91 -1.05
C MET A 215 12.13 -6.35 -1.46
N GLU A 216 12.73 -6.79 -2.57
CA GLU A 216 12.77 -8.20 -3.01
C GLU A 216 14.21 -8.71 -3.12
N GLY A 217 15.21 -7.81 -3.03
CA GLY A 217 16.62 -8.15 -3.17
C GLY A 217 17.18 -8.84 -1.93
N TYR A 218 16.80 -10.10 -1.72
CA TYR A 218 17.28 -11.01 -0.69
C TYR A 218 17.33 -12.46 -1.19
N ASP A 219 18.10 -13.30 -0.51
CA ASP A 219 18.12 -14.75 -0.68
C ASP A 219 16.96 -15.37 0.10
N SER A 220 15.89 -15.76 -0.60
CA SER A 220 14.65 -16.26 0.01
C SER A 220 14.87 -17.49 0.89
N ARG A 221 15.76 -18.41 0.51
CA ARG A 221 16.08 -19.60 1.31
C ARG A 221 16.69 -19.23 2.64
N ARG A 222 17.59 -18.25 2.64
CA ARG A 222 18.20 -17.77 3.89
C ARG A 222 17.20 -17.01 4.76
N VAL A 223 16.30 -16.22 4.15
CA VAL A 223 15.22 -15.56 4.90
C VAL A 223 14.34 -16.60 5.61
N THR A 224 13.90 -17.64 4.89
CA THR A 224 13.03 -18.67 5.46
C THR A 224 13.73 -19.49 6.54
N GLU A 225 15.01 -19.86 6.35
CA GLU A 225 15.82 -20.54 7.36
C GLU A 225 16.02 -19.70 8.64
N ILE A 226 16.45 -18.44 8.48
CA ILE A 226 16.72 -17.53 9.62
C ILE A 226 15.46 -17.28 10.44
N LEU A 227 14.33 -17.09 9.76
CA LEU A 227 13.05 -16.76 10.39
C LEU A 227 12.18 -17.99 10.70
N ARG A 228 12.66 -19.20 10.38
CA ARG A 228 11.96 -20.47 10.58
C ARG A 228 10.57 -20.49 9.94
N ILE A 229 10.48 -19.95 8.72
CA ILE A 229 9.24 -19.91 7.94
C ILE A 229 9.01 -21.31 7.35
N PRO A 230 7.85 -21.96 7.58
CA PRO A 230 7.56 -23.28 7.03
C PRO A 230 7.46 -23.28 5.49
N ASP A 231 7.75 -24.41 4.85
CA ASP A 231 7.74 -24.60 3.38
C ASP A 231 6.40 -24.27 2.70
N ARG A 232 5.30 -24.30 3.47
CA ARG A 232 3.97 -23.86 3.03
C ARG A 232 3.93 -22.38 2.64
N TYR A 233 4.88 -21.56 3.10
CA TYR A 233 4.84 -20.12 2.93
C TYR A 233 5.96 -19.61 2.02
N GLY A 234 5.57 -18.83 1.02
CA GLY A 234 6.49 -18.03 0.21
C GLY A 234 6.76 -16.66 0.83
N VAL A 235 7.85 -16.00 0.42
CA VAL A 235 8.21 -14.64 0.88
C VAL A 235 8.39 -13.73 -0.33
N PRO A 236 7.30 -13.16 -0.89
CA PRO A 236 7.38 -12.34 -2.11
C PRO A 236 8.08 -11.01 -1.90
N LEU A 237 7.91 -10.37 -0.74
CA LEU A 237 8.50 -9.08 -0.46
C LEU A 237 8.68 -8.82 1.04
N MET A 238 9.53 -7.85 1.35
CA MET A 238 9.75 -7.31 2.68
C MET A 238 9.63 -5.79 2.65
N VAL A 239 9.15 -5.18 3.73
CA VAL A 239 9.06 -3.72 3.85
C VAL A 239 9.86 -3.26 5.05
N ALA A 240 10.93 -2.52 4.79
CA ALA A 240 11.64 -1.78 5.82
C ALA A 240 10.85 -0.52 6.20
N THR A 241 10.72 -0.22 7.49
CA THR A 241 9.92 0.89 8.00
C THR A 241 10.61 1.59 9.16
N GLY A 242 10.66 2.93 9.12
CA GLY A 242 11.23 3.76 10.18
C GLY A 242 11.29 5.22 9.77
N TYR A 243 11.98 6.03 10.57
CA TYR A 243 12.24 7.42 10.23
C TYR A 243 13.36 7.51 9.20
N GLU A 244 13.17 8.31 8.14
CA GLU A 244 14.20 8.51 7.12
C GLU A 244 15.39 9.28 7.69
N TYR A 245 16.60 8.80 7.42
CA TYR A 245 17.82 9.44 7.90
C TYR A 245 17.97 10.85 7.31
N GLY A 246 18.15 11.85 8.19
CA GLY A 246 18.32 13.25 7.79
C GLY A 246 17.07 13.93 7.24
N ALA A 247 15.89 13.29 7.32
CA ALA A 247 14.63 13.96 7.05
C ALA A 247 14.25 14.88 8.22
N GLN A 248 13.76 16.07 7.92
CA GLN A 248 13.12 16.90 8.95
C GLN A 248 11.86 16.18 9.45
N PRO A 249 11.53 16.24 10.76
CA PRO A 249 10.27 15.74 11.26
C PRO A 249 9.12 16.38 10.48
N VAL A 250 8.20 15.58 9.95
CA VAL A 250 7.01 16.12 9.29
C VAL A 250 6.14 16.75 10.38
N VAL A 251 6.13 18.08 10.43
CA VAL A 251 5.14 18.87 11.16
C VAL A 251 4.03 19.14 10.16
N HIS A 252 2.80 18.67 10.44
CA HIS A 252 1.66 18.89 9.56
C HIS A 252 1.22 20.35 9.67
N GLU A 253 1.63 21.18 8.71
CA GLU A 253 1.03 22.48 8.43
C GLU A 253 0.61 22.55 6.95
N ASP A 254 -0.53 23.21 6.73
CA ASP A 254 -1.39 23.17 5.54
C ASP A 254 -0.63 23.45 4.22
N ILE A 255 -0.73 22.51 3.27
CA ILE A 255 -0.19 22.65 1.91
C ILE A 255 -1.32 22.92 0.92
N SER A 256 -1.22 24.00 0.15
CA SER A 256 -2.20 24.46 -0.85
C SER A 256 -2.27 23.59 -2.11
N GLU A 257 -3.43 23.60 -2.77
CA GLU A 257 -3.92 22.59 -3.73
C GLU A 257 -3.25 22.49 -5.11
N ASP A 258 -2.33 23.36 -5.54
CA ASP A 258 -1.94 23.41 -6.97
C ASP A 258 -0.62 22.70 -7.36
N ASP A 259 0.13 22.12 -6.43
CA ASP A 259 1.53 21.68 -6.72
C ASP A 259 1.76 20.16 -6.77
N LEU A 260 0.72 19.34 -6.90
CA LEU A 260 0.83 17.87 -6.75
C LEU A 260 1.54 17.14 -7.89
N LEU A 261 1.66 17.76 -9.08
CA LEU A 261 2.43 17.21 -10.21
C LEU A 261 3.83 17.85 -10.37
N ASP A 262 4.07 19.04 -9.80
CA ASP A 262 5.37 19.73 -9.85
C ASP A 262 6.23 19.54 -8.58
N CYS A 263 5.63 19.16 -7.44
CA CYS A 263 6.39 18.80 -6.22
C CYS A 263 7.33 17.59 -6.44
N ARG A 264 7.07 16.76 -7.45
CA ARG A 264 7.96 15.67 -7.87
C ARG A 264 9.20 16.13 -8.64
N LYS A 265 9.20 17.31 -9.25
CA LYS A 265 10.38 17.85 -9.94
C LYS A 265 11.31 18.60 -8.98
N GLN A 266 10.76 19.16 -7.89
CA GLN A 266 11.52 19.91 -6.90
C GLN A 266 12.20 19.01 -5.85
N GLN A 267 11.63 17.84 -5.58
CA GLN A 267 12.29 16.79 -4.81
C GLN A 267 12.95 15.83 -5.81
N ASN A 268 14.22 15.46 -5.66
CA ASN A 268 14.92 14.46 -6.49
C ASN A 268 14.30 13.04 -6.37
N LEU A 269 13.02 12.90 -6.74
CA LEU A 269 12.22 11.69 -6.69
C LEU A 269 12.41 10.89 -7.98
N THR A 270 12.11 9.59 -7.91
CA THR A 270 12.20 8.75 -9.10
C THR A 270 11.12 9.16 -10.11
N PRO A 271 11.47 9.34 -11.40
CA PRO A 271 10.49 9.68 -12.43
C PRO A 271 9.46 8.55 -12.63
N ARG A 272 8.37 8.86 -13.33
CA ARG A 272 7.37 7.90 -13.81
C ARG A 272 7.25 8.02 -15.32
N LEU A 273 6.80 6.96 -15.96
CA LEU A 273 6.39 6.98 -17.37
C LEU A 273 5.24 7.97 -17.56
N GLU A 274 5.09 8.47 -18.77
CA GLU A 274 3.98 9.35 -19.13
C GLU A 274 2.65 8.57 -19.08
N MET A 275 1.54 9.27 -18.85
CA MET A 275 0.24 8.61 -18.63
C MET A 275 -0.20 7.77 -19.84
N ASN A 276 0.06 8.24 -21.06
CA ASN A 276 -0.30 7.55 -22.29
C ASN A 276 0.55 6.29 -22.58
N GLU A 277 1.63 6.05 -21.84
CA GLU A 277 2.39 4.81 -21.92
C GLU A 277 1.77 3.69 -21.06
N LEU A 278 0.95 4.05 -20.09
CA LEU A 278 0.42 3.13 -19.07
C LEU A 278 -1.11 3.00 -19.09
N PHE A 279 -1.81 4.05 -19.53
CA PHE A 279 -3.26 4.12 -19.53
C PHE A 279 -3.77 4.26 -20.97
N PHE A 280 -4.49 3.23 -21.40
CA PHE A 280 -5.11 3.13 -22.72
C PHE A 280 -6.62 3.25 -22.60
N GLY A 281 -7.28 3.59 -23.70
CA GLY A 281 -8.74 3.60 -23.80
C GLY A 281 -9.33 2.18 -23.81
N ASP A 282 -10.42 2.01 -24.55
CA ASP A 282 -11.17 0.74 -24.62
C ASP A 282 -10.37 -0.43 -25.24
N THR A 283 -9.16 -0.19 -25.76
CA THR A 283 -8.29 -1.21 -26.36
C THR A 283 -6.83 -0.94 -26.01
N PHE A 284 -6.05 -2.01 -25.78
CA PHE A 284 -4.63 -1.90 -25.45
C PHE A 284 -3.86 -1.16 -26.54
N GLY A 285 -3.16 -0.08 -26.18
CA GLY A 285 -2.41 0.77 -27.09
C GLY A 285 -3.21 1.93 -27.68
N GLU A 286 -4.54 1.89 -27.64
CA GLU A 286 -5.36 3.02 -28.10
C GLU A 286 -5.34 4.18 -27.10
N PRO A 287 -5.31 5.43 -27.56
CA PRO A 287 -5.34 6.59 -26.69
C PRO A 287 -6.53 6.57 -25.74
N LEU A 288 -6.29 7.00 -24.51
CA LEU A 288 -7.36 7.34 -23.59
C LEU A 288 -7.78 8.78 -23.86
N ASP A 289 -9.00 8.98 -24.33
CA ASP A 289 -9.59 10.29 -24.67
C ASP A 289 -9.49 11.32 -23.52
N LEU A 290 -9.56 10.86 -22.27
CA LEU A 290 -9.37 11.67 -21.06
C LEU A 290 -7.98 12.34 -20.95
N LEU A 291 -6.99 11.90 -21.75
CA LEU A 291 -5.63 12.43 -21.78
C LEU A 291 -5.36 13.33 -23.00
N GLU A 292 -6.30 13.44 -23.94
CA GLU A 292 -6.22 14.26 -25.15
C GLU A 292 -6.41 15.76 -24.82
N GLY A 293 -5.37 16.40 -24.30
CA GLY A 293 -5.39 17.84 -23.98
C GLY A 293 -4.30 18.27 -23.01
N LEU A 294 -3.84 17.36 -22.14
CA LEU A 294 -2.76 17.59 -21.18
C LEU A 294 -1.39 17.87 -21.85
N GLN A 295 -1.24 17.54 -23.14
CA GLN A 295 -0.05 17.85 -23.93
C GLN A 295 -0.05 19.30 -24.47
N ASN A 296 -1.23 19.91 -24.66
CA ASN A 296 -1.36 21.28 -25.19
C ASN A 296 -1.15 22.33 -24.09
N GLU A 297 -1.54 22.05 -22.84
CA GLU A 297 -1.33 22.95 -21.69
C GLU A 297 0.16 23.20 -21.39
N LYS A 298 1.05 22.24 -21.68
CA LYS A 298 2.51 22.41 -21.50
C LYS A 298 3.12 23.42 -22.49
N ASN A 299 2.45 23.76 -23.59
CA ASN A 299 2.97 24.66 -24.63
C ASN A 299 2.43 26.10 -24.55
N GLU A 300 1.41 26.38 -23.73
CA GLU A 300 0.86 27.74 -23.56
C GLU A 300 1.48 28.53 -22.40
N VAL A 301 2.34 27.89 -21.58
CA VAL A 301 3.01 28.52 -20.42
C VAL A 301 4.53 28.74 -20.67
N ALA A 302 4.99 28.57 -21.91
CA ALA A 302 6.39 28.78 -22.32
C ALA A 302 6.60 30.11 -23.06
#